data_AF-T0GZG6-F1
#
_entry.id   AF-T0GZG6-F1
#
_cell.length_a   1.000
_cell.length_b   1.000
_cell.length_c   1.000
_cell.angle_alpha   90.00
_cell.angle_beta   90.00
_cell.angle_gamma   90.00
#
_symmetry.space_group_name_H-M   'P 1'
#
loop_
_entity.id
_entity.type
_entity.pdbx_description
1 polymer ?
#
loop_
_entity_poly.entity_id
_entity_poly.type
_entity_poly.pdbx_seq_one_letter_code
_entity_poly.pdbx_strand_id
1 'polypeptide(L)'
;MLAVPAAAQDAAPGQQSAAPIIDRDRTDRLEPRIAPPPVAAPRPAPSVQVAPAASSAGQTLLTRLRYSGTTLPTGQLDAAASPYIGRPLTGETLQAIANAISATYARSDIAFYSVSIPPQVPSGGVLTIRLVEGRVTDYRLAGMSPSMPAGLIAAHMRRLMRDAPLRKSSLERTLALLRDIPGQTVDARLRQSGAPGDLLIDLIVKRKQVQIGLTIDNSGVSNVVQGVQAQMSVTVNGLVREGDSTRIAGYLPFNPDRYQYYSLSHATPIGSNGLTLAAQAAHVETRSRDSRTTGEATLAGLTLSYPVLRSTKSQLSVTASLDGIDSDNYFLDIRFGDYRSRALRLGASWSRADARDGYAISTVVSQGIDALGARPFAGFSETGFTKVNAQAVAVKGISGKLSLRTSIKGQYSKDDLPVTERFPLGGRGAGMAFRTGTLTAEQAVAGSAELSWSLPARSPLLKASALFVALDGALAHGTARPAYRLVARDYSLASAGGGVRLGLGPKWRVSAEVAVPVKRPDPSHSRKARFFFGVGRAF
;
A
#
# COMPACT_ATOMS: atom_id res chain seq x y z
N MET A 1 16.72 -4.12 -23.59
CA MET A 1 15.72 -3.21 -22.97
C MET A 1 14.74 -4.07 -22.19
N LEU A 2 15.06 -4.38 -20.93
CA LEU A 2 14.30 -5.29 -20.07
C LEU A 2 13.03 -4.60 -19.60
N ALA A 3 11.92 -4.79 -20.30
CA ALA A 3 10.60 -4.44 -19.82
C ALA A 3 10.24 -5.40 -18.68
N VAL A 4 10.64 -5.04 -17.45
CA VAL A 4 10.02 -5.56 -16.24
C VAL A 4 8.53 -5.26 -16.36
N PRO A 5 7.62 -6.22 -16.14
CA PRO A 5 6.22 -5.88 -16.12
C PRO A 5 6.02 -5.01 -14.89
N ALA A 6 5.86 -3.70 -15.12
CA ALA A 6 5.03 -2.84 -14.28
C ALA A 6 3.60 -3.39 -14.35
N ALA A 7 3.39 -4.60 -13.82
CA ALA A 7 2.10 -5.23 -13.70
C ALA A 7 1.49 -4.75 -12.39
N ALA A 8 0.66 -3.72 -12.52
CA ALA A 8 -0.65 -3.70 -11.91
C ALA A 8 -0.71 -3.78 -10.37
N GLN A 9 -0.32 -2.69 -9.69
CA GLN A 9 -0.88 -2.37 -8.36
C GLN A 9 -1.32 -0.90 -8.19
N ASP A 10 -1.30 -0.08 -9.24
CA ASP A 10 -2.24 1.05 -9.31
C ASP A 10 -3.63 0.46 -9.24
N ALA A 11 -4.33 0.73 -8.14
CA ALA A 11 -5.70 0.33 -7.80
C ALA A 11 -6.45 -0.27 -9.02
N ALA A 12 -6.21 -1.56 -9.26
CA ALA A 12 -6.80 -2.22 -10.40
C ALA A 12 -8.29 -2.38 -10.08
N PRO A 13 -9.22 -1.89 -10.91
CA PRO A 13 -10.56 -2.44 -10.93
C PRO A 13 -10.38 -3.93 -11.24
N GLY A 14 -10.68 -4.77 -10.24
CA GLY A 14 -10.12 -6.11 -10.11
C GLY A 14 -9.43 -6.38 -8.78
N GLN A 15 -9.69 -5.57 -7.72
CA GLN A 15 -9.73 -6.13 -6.36
C GLN A 15 -10.45 -7.48 -6.47
N GLN A 16 -9.74 -8.54 -6.07
CA GLN A 16 -10.20 -9.92 -6.14
C GLN A 16 -11.65 -9.98 -5.69
N SER A 17 -12.55 -10.46 -6.55
CA SER A 17 -13.98 -10.59 -6.28
C SER A 17 -14.18 -11.26 -4.92
N ALA A 18 -14.44 -10.43 -3.92
CA ALA A 18 -14.65 -10.82 -2.54
C ALA A 18 -16.12 -10.61 -2.22
N ALA A 19 -16.66 -11.47 -1.35
CA ALA A 19 -18.03 -11.35 -0.92
C ALA A 19 -18.26 -9.95 -0.34
N PRO A 20 -19.40 -9.33 -0.67
CA PRO A 20 -19.67 -7.97 -0.26
C PRO A 20 -20.09 -7.91 1.21
N ILE A 21 -19.11 -7.86 2.10
CA ILE A 21 -19.34 -7.63 3.52
C ILE A 21 -19.26 -6.14 3.84
N ILE A 22 -20.01 -5.71 4.85
CA ILE A 22 -20.16 -4.30 5.23
C ILE A 22 -18.84 -3.68 5.72
N ASP A 23 -17.97 -4.50 6.30
CA ASP A 23 -16.72 -4.12 6.96
C ASP A 23 -15.49 -4.30 6.06
N ARG A 24 -15.66 -4.51 4.75
CA ARG A 24 -14.55 -4.83 3.82
C ARG A 24 -13.42 -3.79 3.82
N ASP A 25 -13.75 -2.52 4.04
CA ASP A 25 -12.83 -1.38 3.97
C ASP A 25 -12.25 -1.02 5.34
N ARG A 26 -12.56 -1.82 6.38
CA ARG A 26 -12.06 -1.62 7.73
C ARG A 26 -10.58 -2.00 7.83
N THR A 27 -9.82 -1.26 8.62
CA THR A 27 -8.35 -1.34 8.64
C THR A 27 -7.80 -2.71 9.03
N ASP A 28 -8.51 -3.47 9.87
CA ASP A 28 -8.16 -4.85 10.25
C ASP A 28 -8.52 -5.90 9.18
N ARG A 29 -9.35 -5.55 8.20
CA ARG A 29 -9.74 -6.41 7.06
C ARG A 29 -8.86 -6.21 5.82
N LEU A 30 -8.26 -5.02 5.68
CA LEU A 30 -7.43 -4.67 4.53
C LEU A 30 -6.13 -5.48 4.51
N GLU A 31 -5.88 -6.17 3.39
CA GLU A 31 -4.55 -6.76 3.15
C GLU A 31 -3.50 -5.66 3.04
N PRO A 32 -2.30 -5.85 3.64
CA PRO A 32 -1.23 -4.89 3.52
C PRO A 32 -0.78 -4.81 2.05
N ARG A 33 -0.65 -3.57 1.54
CA ARG A 33 -0.30 -3.31 0.14
C ARG A 33 1.22 -3.25 -0.02
N ILE A 34 1.74 -3.89 -1.07
CA ILE A 34 3.12 -3.75 -1.50
C ILE A 34 3.17 -2.59 -2.49
N ALA A 35 3.57 -1.40 -2.06
CA ALA A 35 3.65 -0.27 -2.97
C ALA A 35 4.69 -0.57 -4.08
N PRO A 36 4.34 -0.46 -5.38
CA PRO A 36 5.33 -0.67 -6.43
C PRO A 36 6.43 0.39 -6.32
N PRO A 37 7.71 0.00 -6.48
CA PRO A 37 8.80 0.96 -6.42
C PRO A 37 8.58 1.98 -7.56
N PRO A 38 8.48 3.28 -7.26
CA PRO A 38 8.29 4.25 -8.30
C PRO A 38 9.56 4.33 -9.16
N VAL A 39 9.41 4.78 -10.40
CA VAL A 39 10.56 5.13 -11.23
C VAL A 39 11.35 6.22 -10.49
N ALA A 40 12.61 5.93 -10.20
CA ALA A 40 13.51 6.88 -9.57
C ALA A 40 13.61 8.12 -10.46
N ALA A 41 13.40 9.30 -9.88
CA ALA A 41 13.63 10.55 -10.61
C ALA A 41 15.08 10.57 -11.10
N PRO A 42 15.35 10.87 -12.38
CA PRO A 42 16.71 11.04 -12.87
C PRO A 42 17.40 12.12 -12.02
N ARG A 43 18.46 11.73 -11.32
CA ARG A 43 19.32 12.68 -10.60
C ARG A 43 20.47 13.04 -11.54
N PRO A 44 20.89 14.30 -11.61
CA PRO A 44 22.14 14.63 -12.28
C PRO A 44 23.28 13.84 -11.61
N ALA A 45 24.19 13.28 -12.39
CA ALA A 45 25.31 12.54 -11.84
C ALA A 45 26.17 13.46 -10.94
N PRO A 46 26.70 12.94 -9.82
CA PRO A 46 27.64 13.71 -9.01
C PRO A 46 28.85 14.08 -9.88
N SER A 47 29.19 15.36 -9.92
CA SER A 47 30.35 15.84 -10.65
C SER A 47 31.59 15.81 -9.77
N VAL A 48 32.63 15.13 -10.25
CA VAL A 48 33.97 15.15 -9.67
C VAL A 48 34.86 15.92 -10.65
N GLN A 49 35.40 17.06 -10.23
CA GLN A 49 36.26 17.90 -11.06
C GLN A 49 37.61 18.09 -10.38
N VAL A 50 38.67 17.61 -11.01
CA VAL A 50 40.04 17.80 -10.52
C VAL A 50 40.77 18.67 -11.53
N ALA A 51 41.24 19.84 -11.10
CA ALA A 51 42.09 20.67 -11.93
C ALA A 51 43.47 20.01 -12.13
N PRO A 52 44.14 20.22 -13.28
CA PRO A 52 45.51 19.77 -13.47
C PRO A 52 46.40 20.31 -12.35
N ALA A 53 47.19 19.43 -11.74
CA ALA A 53 48.17 19.86 -10.75
C ALA A 53 49.22 20.73 -11.47
N ALA A 54 49.58 21.88 -10.89
CA ALA A 54 50.71 22.67 -11.39
C ALA A 54 51.97 21.77 -11.41
N SER A 55 52.84 21.92 -12.40
CA SER A 55 53.97 21.02 -12.69
C SER A 55 54.94 20.80 -11.51
N SER A 56 54.90 21.64 -10.47
CA SER A 56 55.68 21.53 -9.23
C SER A 56 55.00 20.73 -8.11
N ALA A 57 53.75 20.31 -8.25
CA ALA A 57 52.99 19.60 -7.20
C ALA A 57 53.40 18.12 -7.03
N GLY A 58 54.05 17.51 -8.03
CA GLY A 58 54.45 16.10 -7.99
C GLY A 58 55.48 15.74 -6.92
N GLN A 59 56.18 16.72 -6.34
CA GLN A 59 57.18 16.52 -5.28
C GLN A 59 56.65 16.80 -3.87
N THR A 60 55.46 17.40 -3.73
CA THR A 60 54.88 17.73 -2.41
C THR A 60 54.06 16.56 -1.89
N LEU A 61 54.36 16.11 -0.67
CA LEU A 61 53.58 15.07 0.01
C LEU A 61 52.32 15.65 0.66
N LEU A 62 51.20 14.93 0.53
CA LEU A 62 49.96 15.30 1.21
C LEU A 62 50.12 15.13 2.72
N THR A 63 49.94 16.22 3.46
CA THR A 63 50.03 16.23 4.93
C THR A 63 48.65 16.40 5.57
N ARG A 64 47.78 17.23 4.98
CA ARG A 64 46.46 17.54 5.53
C ARG A 64 45.47 17.94 4.43
N LEU A 65 44.20 17.69 4.65
CA LEU A 65 43.11 18.19 3.82
C LEU A 65 42.37 19.33 4.51
N ARG A 66 41.92 20.30 3.73
CA ARG A 66 41.03 21.38 4.17
C ARG A 66 39.78 21.34 3.32
N TYR A 67 38.62 21.26 3.96
CA TYR A 67 37.33 21.20 3.26
C TYR A 67 36.64 22.56 3.32
N SER A 68 35.95 22.94 2.24
CA SER A 68 35.05 24.11 2.21
C SER A 68 33.70 23.73 1.61
N GLY A 69 32.61 24.31 2.12
CA GLY A 69 31.25 24.09 1.60
C GLY A 69 30.66 22.71 1.93
N THR A 70 31.09 22.09 3.02
CA THR A 70 30.58 20.80 3.51
C THR A 70 29.84 20.96 4.84
N THR A 71 28.76 20.20 5.01
CA THR A 71 28.08 20.01 6.30
C THR A 71 28.38 18.64 6.91
N LEU A 72 29.07 17.75 6.19
CA LEU A 72 29.50 16.47 6.74
C LEU A 72 30.59 16.68 7.79
N PRO A 73 30.63 15.88 8.88
CA PRO A 73 31.70 15.94 9.86
C PRO A 73 33.05 15.69 9.19
N THR A 74 34.03 16.56 9.44
CA THR A 74 35.35 16.47 8.80
C THR A 74 36.02 15.13 9.07
N GLY A 75 35.85 14.55 10.26
CA GLY A 75 36.38 13.23 10.59
C GLY A 75 35.93 12.10 9.66
N GLN A 76 34.73 12.19 9.06
CA GLN A 76 34.27 11.22 8.06
C GLN A 76 35.02 11.39 6.73
N LEU A 77 35.31 12.63 6.36
CA LEU A 77 36.05 12.97 5.14
C LEU A 77 37.55 12.66 5.29
N ASP A 78 38.12 12.93 6.47
CA ASP A 78 39.49 12.62 6.83
C ASP A 78 39.73 11.11 6.84
N ALA A 79 38.80 10.33 7.40
CA ALA A 79 38.88 8.86 7.36
C ALA A 79 38.94 8.32 5.93
N ALA A 80 38.13 8.88 5.03
CA ALA A 80 38.14 8.50 3.60
C ALA A 80 39.44 8.91 2.89
N ALA A 81 40.08 10.00 3.33
CA ALA A 81 41.32 10.51 2.77
C ALA A 81 42.59 9.91 3.40
N SER A 82 42.47 9.25 4.56
CA SER A 82 43.59 8.69 5.33
C SER A 82 44.56 7.80 4.52
N PRO A 83 44.13 6.96 3.55
CA PRO A 83 45.06 6.12 2.79
C PRO A 83 45.99 6.91 1.84
N TYR A 84 45.71 8.19 1.64
CA TYR A 84 46.43 9.07 0.71
C TYR A 84 47.37 10.04 1.43
N ILE A 85 47.31 10.14 2.77
CA ILE A 85 48.25 10.95 3.54
C ILE A 85 49.67 10.38 3.35
N GLY A 86 50.65 11.27 3.16
CA GLY A 86 52.03 10.92 2.85
C GLY A 86 52.30 10.53 1.40
N ARG A 87 51.29 10.54 0.51
CA ARG A 87 51.49 10.30 -0.94
C ARG A 87 51.83 11.60 -1.68
N PRO A 88 52.55 11.52 -2.81
CA PRO A 88 52.81 12.67 -3.67
C PRO A 88 51.51 13.18 -4.30
N LEU A 89 51.37 14.51 -4.41
CA LEU A 89 50.22 15.20 -5.00
C LEU A 89 50.23 15.15 -6.55
N THR A 90 50.24 13.94 -7.09
CA THR A 90 50.07 13.65 -8.53
C THR A 90 48.60 13.76 -8.93
N GLY A 91 48.33 13.97 -10.22
CA GLY A 91 46.96 14.00 -10.75
C GLY A 91 46.16 12.73 -10.42
N GLU A 92 46.81 11.57 -10.42
CA GLU A 92 46.21 10.29 -10.02
C GLU A 92 45.80 10.29 -8.54
N THR A 93 46.69 10.74 -7.64
CA THR A 93 46.39 10.84 -6.20
C THR A 93 45.25 11.82 -5.94
N LEU A 94 45.25 12.98 -6.61
CA LEU A 94 44.16 13.96 -6.49
C LEU A 94 42.81 13.39 -6.94
N GLN A 95 42.81 12.65 -8.07
CA GLN A 95 41.60 11.99 -8.55
C GLN A 95 41.12 10.89 -7.59
N ALA A 96 42.05 10.11 -7.03
CA ALA A 96 41.72 9.06 -6.06
C ALA A 96 41.10 9.65 -4.78
N ILE A 97 41.66 10.75 -4.25
CA ILE A 97 41.09 11.49 -3.12
C ILE A 97 39.69 12.00 -3.46
N ALA A 98 39.53 12.66 -4.61
CA ALA A 98 38.23 13.21 -5.01
C ALA A 98 37.17 12.10 -5.15
N ASN A 99 37.55 10.92 -5.67
CA ASN A 99 36.68 9.75 -5.74
C ASN A 99 36.34 9.18 -4.36
N ALA A 100 37.30 9.11 -3.43
CA ALA A 100 37.07 8.63 -2.07
C ALA A 100 36.11 9.55 -1.28
N ILE A 101 36.27 10.86 -1.42
CA ILE A 101 35.37 11.87 -0.85
C ILE A 101 33.98 11.76 -1.51
N SER A 102 33.92 11.66 -2.84
CA SER A 102 32.66 11.47 -3.57
C SER A 102 31.92 10.20 -3.15
N ALA A 103 32.63 9.10 -2.89
CA ALA A 103 32.06 7.86 -2.39
C ALA A 103 31.51 7.99 -0.96
N THR A 104 32.12 8.83 -0.13
CA THR A 104 31.63 9.15 1.22
C THR A 104 30.32 9.92 1.17
N TYR A 105 30.26 10.94 0.31
CA TYR A 105 29.01 11.64 0.01
C TYR A 105 27.94 10.72 -0.60
N ALA A 106 28.32 9.79 -1.48
CA ALA A 106 27.40 8.81 -2.07
C ALA A 106 26.71 7.94 -1.01
N ARG A 107 27.39 7.63 0.10
CA ARG A 107 26.84 6.89 1.26
C ARG A 107 26.08 7.76 2.26
N SER A 108 26.31 9.07 2.25
CA SER A 108 25.61 10.02 3.11
C SER A 108 24.14 10.23 2.70
N ASP A 109 23.37 10.96 3.50
CA ASP A 109 22.00 11.37 3.15
C ASP A 109 21.96 12.62 2.25
N ILE A 110 23.09 13.16 1.79
CA ILE A 110 23.09 14.36 0.91
C ILE A 110 22.74 13.95 -0.53
N ALA A 111 21.66 14.50 -1.06
CA ALA A 111 21.08 14.09 -2.35
C ALA A 111 21.88 14.57 -3.56
N PHE A 112 22.45 15.76 -3.46
CA PHE A 112 23.19 16.40 -4.54
C PHE A 112 24.46 17.02 -3.99
N TYR A 113 25.58 16.69 -4.62
CA TYR A 113 26.88 17.20 -4.23
C TYR A 113 27.83 17.27 -5.43
N SER A 114 28.79 18.18 -5.37
CA SER A 114 29.93 18.24 -6.29
C SER A 114 31.21 18.31 -5.49
N VAL A 115 32.21 17.55 -5.92
CA VAL A 115 33.56 17.56 -5.35
C VAL A 115 34.50 18.18 -6.37
N SER A 116 35.14 19.29 -6.00
CA SER A 116 36.14 19.94 -6.83
C SER A 116 37.44 20.19 -6.08
N ILE A 117 38.55 19.99 -6.78
CA ILE A 117 39.87 20.38 -6.30
C ILE A 117 40.31 21.57 -7.18
N PRO A 118 40.25 22.80 -6.65
CA PRO A 118 40.63 23.99 -7.42
C PRO A 118 42.14 24.01 -7.70
N PRO A 119 42.59 24.71 -8.77
CA PRO A 119 44.00 24.97 -9.00
C PRO A 119 44.61 25.65 -7.77
N GLN A 120 45.63 25.03 -7.17
CA GLN A 120 46.33 25.57 -6.00
C GLN A 120 47.76 25.05 -5.97
N VAL A 121 48.68 25.84 -5.42
CA VAL A 121 50.02 25.36 -5.05
C VAL A 121 49.92 24.87 -3.60
N PRO A 122 50.03 23.56 -3.32
CA PRO A 122 49.87 23.02 -1.98
C PRO A 122 51.07 23.44 -1.11
N SER A 123 50.95 24.55 -0.39
CA SER A 123 51.96 24.98 0.57
C SER A 123 51.91 24.10 1.81
N GLY A 124 53.05 23.53 2.22
CA GLY A 124 53.16 22.64 3.38
C GLY A 124 52.33 21.35 3.29
N GLY A 125 52.02 20.87 2.08
CA GLY A 125 51.25 19.64 1.88
C GLY A 125 49.76 19.73 2.24
N VAL A 126 49.20 20.94 2.36
CA VAL A 126 47.78 21.16 2.65
C VAL A 126 46.97 21.27 1.36
N LEU A 127 46.05 20.33 1.13
CA LEU A 127 45.18 20.30 -0.05
C LEU A 127 43.78 20.84 0.29
N THR A 128 43.30 21.85 -0.45
CA THR A 128 41.93 22.36 -0.31
C THR A 128 40.98 21.61 -1.23
N ILE A 129 39.91 21.05 -0.68
CA ILE A 129 38.81 20.45 -1.43
C ILE A 129 37.58 21.34 -1.27
N ARG A 130 37.02 21.77 -2.40
CA ARG A 130 35.77 22.54 -2.46
C ARG A 130 34.61 21.60 -2.73
N LEU A 131 33.68 21.59 -1.79
CA LEU A 131 32.45 20.82 -1.82
C LEU A 131 31.30 21.79 -2.07
N VAL A 132 30.35 21.37 -2.89
CA VAL A 132 29.11 22.10 -3.14
C VAL A 132 27.97 21.16 -2.85
N GLU A 133 27.20 21.45 -1.81
CA GLU A 133 26.01 20.68 -1.44
C GLU A 133 24.77 21.36 -2.03
N GLY A 134 23.93 20.55 -2.67
CA GLY A 134 22.78 21.10 -3.39
C GLY A 134 21.63 21.47 -2.48
N ARG A 135 20.83 22.46 -2.90
CA ARG A 135 19.56 22.84 -2.24
C ARG A 135 18.49 23.10 -3.30
N VAL A 136 17.23 22.84 -2.98
CA VAL A 136 16.12 23.18 -3.87
C VAL A 136 15.74 24.64 -3.65
N THR A 137 15.92 25.46 -4.68
CA THR A 137 15.62 26.90 -4.62
C THR A 137 14.31 27.27 -5.27
N ASP A 138 13.81 26.45 -6.19
CA ASP A 138 12.57 26.70 -6.90
C ASP A 138 11.94 25.41 -7.46
N TYR A 139 10.67 25.48 -7.87
CA TYR A 139 9.99 24.40 -8.57
C TYR A 139 9.04 24.93 -9.65
N ARG A 140 8.84 24.13 -10.70
CA ARG A 140 7.92 24.44 -11.80
C ARG A 140 6.88 23.35 -11.94
N LEU A 141 5.64 23.76 -12.16
CA LEU A 141 4.52 22.84 -12.43
C LEU A 141 4.25 22.80 -13.93
N ALA A 142 4.21 21.59 -14.48
CA ALA A 142 3.80 21.30 -15.84
C ALA A 142 2.56 20.39 -15.84
N GLY A 143 1.70 20.52 -16.85
CA GLY A 143 0.47 19.73 -16.98
C GLY A 143 -0.72 20.29 -16.20
N MET A 144 -1.01 21.59 -16.38
CA MET A 144 -2.11 22.27 -15.69
C MET A 144 -3.46 21.59 -15.97
N SER A 145 -4.21 21.32 -14.89
CA SER A 145 -5.58 20.82 -14.91
C SER A 145 -6.39 21.67 -13.94
N PRO A 146 -7.67 21.98 -14.22
CA PRO A 146 -8.52 22.71 -13.28
C PRO A 146 -8.62 22.06 -11.90
N SER A 147 -8.46 20.74 -11.82
CA SER A 147 -8.52 19.98 -10.57
C SER A 147 -7.18 19.88 -9.83
N MET A 148 -6.10 20.49 -10.33
CA MET A 148 -4.76 20.35 -9.78
C MET A 148 -4.67 20.91 -8.34
N PRO A 149 -4.11 20.14 -7.39
CA PRO A 149 -3.98 20.57 -5.99
C PRO A 149 -2.74 21.48 -5.82
N ALA A 150 -2.73 22.63 -6.48
CA ALA A 150 -1.55 23.49 -6.58
C ALA A 150 -1.09 24.04 -5.22
N GLY A 151 -2.03 24.41 -4.34
CA GLY A 151 -1.72 24.89 -2.99
C GLY A 151 -1.08 23.81 -2.10
N LEU A 152 -1.59 22.58 -2.17
CA LEU A 152 -1.04 21.43 -1.45
C LEU A 152 0.35 21.07 -1.99
N ILE A 153 0.53 21.04 -3.32
CA ILE A 153 1.85 20.82 -3.93
C ILE A 153 2.84 21.90 -3.47
N ALA A 154 2.43 23.18 -3.46
CA ALA A 154 3.24 24.27 -2.95
C ALA A 154 3.61 24.10 -1.46
N ALA A 155 2.70 23.58 -0.63
CA ALA A 155 2.96 23.31 0.77
C ALA A 155 3.97 22.17 0.99
N HIS A 156 3.98 21.15 0.12
CA HIS A 156 5.02 20.11 0.11
C HIS A 156 6.37 20.68 -0.33
N MET A 157 6.39 21.47 -1.42
CA MET A 157 7.62 22.02 -1.96
C MET A 157 8.28 23.04 -1.02
N ARG A 158 7.51 23.92 -0.39
CA ARG A 158 8.03 24.85 0.63
C ARG A 158 8.70 24.14 1.80
N ARG A 159 8.20 22.96 2.21
CA ARG A 159 8.85 22.15 3.25
C ARG A 159 10.19 21.61 2.76
N LEU A 160 10.27 21.12 1.52
CA LEU A 160 11.50 20.61 0.93
C LEU A 160 12.56 21.70 0.72
N MET A 161 12.15 22.89 0.29
CA MET A 161 13.05 24.03 0.04
C MET A 161 13.69 24.59 1.33
N ARG A 162 13.13 24.29 2.50
CA ARG A 162 13.73 24.60 3.80
C ARG A 162 14.81 23.61 4.22
N ASP A 163 14.92 22.47 3.53
CA ASP A 163 15.92 21.45 3.81
C ASP A 163 17.19 21.74 3.00
N ALA A 164 18.15 22.39 3.64
CA ALA A 164 19.44 22.75 3.08
C ALA A 164 20.57 22.26 4.02
N PRO A 165 21.48 21.38 3.56
CA PRO A 165 21.55 20.79 2.22
C PRO A 165 20.41 19.81 1.94
N LEU A 166 20.10 19.60 0.66
CA LEU A 166 19.02 18.70 0.23
C LEU A 166 19.33 17.26 0.63
N ARG A 167 18.49 16.68 1.48
CA ARG A 167 18.60 15.27 1.87
C ARG A 167 17.89 14.32 0.91
N LYS A 168 18.44 13.12 0.71
CA LYS A 168 17.84 12.04 -0.10
C LYS A 168 16.52 11.63 0.53
N SER A 169 16.52 11.44 1.84
CA SER A 169 15.34 11.10 2.63
C SER A 169 14.19 12.12 2.46
N SER A 170 14.48 13.41 2.57
CA SER A 170 13.50 14.50 2.40
C SER A 170 12.97 14.60 0.97
N LEU A 171 13.86 14.50 -0.02
CA LEU A 171 13.47 14.53 -1.44
C LEU A 171 12.56 13.34 -1.78
N GLU A 172 12.99 12.13 -1.42
CA GLU A 172 12.22 10.91 -1.69
C GLU A 172 10.87 10.93 -1.00
N ARG A 173 10.82 11.35 0.29
CA ARG A 173 9.57 11.49 1.03
C ARG A 173 8.63 12.50 0.36
N THR A 174 9.14 13.66 -0.02
CA THR A 174 8.31 14.72 -0.62
C THR A 174 7.71 14.25 -1.95
N LEU A 175 8.53 13.67 -2.84
CA LEU A 175 8.06 13.15 -4.12
C LEU A 175 7.09 11.97 -3.95
N ALA A 176 7.31 11.13 -2.94
CA ALA A 176 6.41 10.03 -2.63
C ALA A 176 5.05 10.53 -2.12
N LEU A 177 5.02 11.50 -1.21
CA LEU A 177 3.77 12.10 -0.72
C LEU A 177 2.99 12.81 -1.84
N LEU A 178 3.68 13.47 -2.79
CA LEU A 178 3.03 14.06 -3.95
C LEU A 178 2.37 13.03 -4.87
N ARG A 179 2.94 11.82 -4.95
CA ARG A 179 2.37 10.68 -5.70
C ARG A 179 1.25 9.97 -4.94
N ASP A 180 1.25 10.05 -3.62
CA ASP A 180 0.19 9.50 -2.76
C ASP A 180 -1.09 10.35 -2.82
N ILE A 181 -1.03 11.57 -3.37
CA ILE A 181 -2.22 12.40 -3.60
C ILE A 181 -3.16 11.68 -4.59
N PRO A 182 -4.43 11.43 -4.22
CA PRO A 182 -5.37 10.72 -5.07
C PRO A 182 -5.61 11.39 -6.42
N GLY A 183 -5.78 10.55 -7.44
CA GLY A 183 -6.15 10.97 -8.78
C GLY A 183 -5.01 11.56 -9.62
N GLN A 184 -3.77 11.55 -9.17
CA GLN A 184 -2.65 12.09 -9.95
C GLN A 184 -1.44 11.17 -10.03
N THR A 185 -0.66 11.34 -11.09
CA THR A 185 0.70 10.83 -11.22
C THR A 185 1.66 11.99 -11.30
N VAL A 186 2.78 11.89 -10.60
CA VAL A 186 3.80 12.95 -10.57
C VAL A 186 5.14 12.38 -11.04
N ASP A 187 5.63 12.95 -12.13
CA ASP A 187 6.99 12.76 -12.63
C ASP A 187 7.82 13.98 -12.24
N ALA A 188 8.98 13.75 -11.62
CA ALA A 188 9.86 14.81 -11.17
C ALA A 188 11.19 14.74 -11.91
N ARG A 189 11.71 15.91 -12.31
CA ARG A 189 13.04 16.07 -12.91
C ARG A 189 13.80 17.15 -12.17
N LEU A 190 15.03 16.84 -11.76
CA LEU A 190 15.91 17.79 -11.09
C LEU A 190 16.85 18.42 -12.13
N ARG A 191 17.00 19.75 -12.07
CA ARG A 191 17.94 20.51 -12.89
C ARG A 191 18.73 21.48 -12.02
N GLN A 192 19.96 21.81 -12.42
CA GLN A 192 20.69 22.92 -11.83
C GLN A 192 20.06 24.25 -12.28
N SER A 193 20.04 25.25 -11.40
CA SER A 193 19.48 26.57 -11.68
C SER A 193 20.24 27.65 -10.91
N GLY A 194 20.70 28.71 -11.57
CA GLY A 194 21.37 29.82 -10.87
C GLY A 194 22.78 29.46 -10.40
N ALA A 195 23.04 29.57 -9.09
CA ALA A 195 24.35 29.37 -8.49
C ALA A 195 24.76 27.88 -8.41
N PRO A 196 26.06 27.56 -8.29
CA PRO A 196 26.50 26.18 -8.06
C PRO A 196 25.82 25.58 -6.83
N GLY A 197 25.13 24.45 -7.01
CA GLY A 197 24.38 23.76 -5.95
C GLY A 197 22.89 24.13 -5.88
N ASP A 198 22.45 25.20 -6.54
CA ASP A 198 21.03 25.54 -6.59
C ASP A 198 20.30 24.64 -7.60
N LEU A 199 19.19 24.05 -7.14
CA LEU A 199 18.40 23.07 -7.89
C LEU A 199 16.97 23.56 -8.09
N LEU A 200 16.46 23.33 -9.29
CA LEU A 200 15.07 23.50 -9.66
C LEU A 200 14.42 22.14 -9.94
N ILE A 201 13.20 21.93 -9.41
CA ILE A 201 12.42 20.71 -9.66
C ILE A 201 11.30 20.99 -10.65
N ASP A 202 11.33 20.34 -11.81
CA ASP A 202 10.17 20.30 -12.71
C ASP A 202 9.27 19.14 -12.32
N LEU A 203 8.04 19.46 -11.93
CA LEU A 203 6.98 18.52 -11.60
C LEU A 203 5.98 18.44 -12.76
N ILE A 204 5.96 17.31 -13.45
CA ILE A 204 5.00 17.00 -14.50
C ILE A 204 3.86 16.23 -13.84
N VAL A 205 2.72 16.89 -13.67
CA VAL A 205 1.55 16.35 -12.98
C VAL A 205 0.51 15.97 -14.03
N LYS A 206 0.04 14.72 -14.00
CA LYS A 206 -1.13 14.29 -14.77
C LYS A 206 -2.23 13.92 -13.81
N ARG A 207 -3.43 14.45 -14.02
CA ARG A 207 -4.55 14.31 -13.08
C ARG A 207 -5.81 13.77 -13.75
N LYS A 208 -6.49 12.86 -13.04
CA LYS A 208 -7.82 12.33 -13.33
C LYS A 208 -8.73 12.68 -12.17
N GLN A 209 -9.56 13.70 -12.36
CA GLN A 209 -10.50 14.15 -11.33
C GLN A 209 -11.54 13.08 -11.04
N VAL A 210 -12.15 12.51 -12.08
CA VAL A 210 -13.20 11.48 -11.95
C VAL A 210 -12.68 10.15 -12.44
N GLN A 211 -12.96 9.09 -11.68
CA GLN A 211 -12.67 7.71 -12.03
C GLN A 211 -13.91 6.87 -11.79
N ILE A 212 -14.32 6.10 -12.80
CA ILE A 212 -15.48 5.21 -12.70
C ILE A 212 -14.99 3.78 -12.89
N GLY A 213 -15.40 2.90 -11.97
CA GLY A 213 -15.13 1.46 -12.04
C GLY A 213 -16.42 0.69 -12.06
N LEU A 214 -16.55 -0.22 -13.03
CA LEU A 214 -17.64 -1.20 -13.10
C LEU A 214 -17.04 -2.60 -12.97
N THR A 215 -17.59 -3.43 -12.09
CA THR A 215 -17.18 -4.84 -11.93
C THR A 215 -18.41 -5.72 -11.93
N ILE A 216 -18.36 -6.85 -12.65
CA ILE A 216 -19.41 -7.88 -12.66
C ILE A 216 -18.73 -9.20 -12.33
N ASP A 217 -19.21 -9.90 -11.31
CA ASP A 217 -18.66 -11.18 -10.89
C ASP A 217 -19.71 -12.10 -10.29
N ASN A 218 -19.34 -13.35 -10.02
CA ASN A 218 -20.20 -14.32 -9.34
C ASN A 218 -19.79 -14.66 -7.90
N SER A 219 -19.09 -13.74 -7.23
CA SER A 219 -18.66 -13.89 -5.83
C SER A 219 -19.71 -13.43 -4.82
N GLY A 220 -20.93 -13.12 -5.28
CA GLY A 220 -22.02 -12.61 -4.45
C GLY A 220 -22.45 -13.58 -3.34
N VAL A 221 -23.17 -13.03 -2.36
CA VAL A 221 -23.67 -13.78 -1.20
C VAL A 221 -24.81 -14.70 -1.64
N SER A 222 -24.58 -16.00 -1.67
CA SER A 222 -25.51 -16.95 -2.30
C SER A 222 -26.87 -17.14 -1.68
N ASN A 223 -26.97 -16.83 -0.39
CA ASN A 223 -28.24 -16.95 0.32
C ASN A 223 -29.12 -15.72 0.03
N VAL A 224 -28.59 -14.76 -0.74
CA VAL A 224 -29.22 -13.47 -1.03
C VAL A 224 -29.32 -13.23 -2.55
N VAL A 225 -28.23 -13.46 -3.30
CA VAL A 225 -28.17 -13.32 -4.78
C VAL A 225 -27.89 -14.66 -5.47
N GLN A 226 -28.27 -14.78 -6.76
CA GLN A 226 -28.01 -15.96 -7.61
C GLN A 226 -26.51 -16.13 -7.98
N GLY A 227 -25.59 -15.65 -7.15
CA GLY A 227 -24.16 -15.63 -7.37
C GLY A 227 -23.68 -14.41 -8.13
N VAL A 228 -24.33 -14.02 -9.24
CA VAL A 228 -23.92 -12.87 -10.07
C VAL A 228 -24.30 -11.53 -9.44
N GLN A 229 -23.36 -10.60 -9.42
CA GLN A 229 -23.51 -9.25 -8.90
C GLN A 229 -22.72 -8.24 -9.76
N ALA A 230 -23.21 -7.01 -9.82
CA ALA A 230 -22.54 -5.90 -10.48
C ALA A 230 -22.29 -4.79 -9.46
N GLN A 231 -21.08 -4.25 -9.42
CA GLN A 231 -20.69 -3.15 -8.55
C GLN A 231 -20.23 -1.98 -9.40
N MET A 232 -20.76 -0.80 -9.09
CA MET A 232 -20.28 0.46 -9.64
C MET A 232 -19.60 1.26 -8.54
N SER A 233 -18.50 1.92 -8.88
CA SER A 233 -17.85 2.89 -8.02
C SER A 233 -17.48 4.14 -8.80
N VAL A 234 -17.68 5.29 -8.18
CA VAL A 234 -17.30 6.60 -8.70
C VAL A 234 -16.39 7.24 -7.66
N THR A 235 -15.19 7.63 -8.09
CA THR A 235 -14.22 8.33 -7.25
C THR A 235 -13.97 9.72 -7.84
N VAL A 236 -14.17 10.76 -7.04
CA VAL A 236 -13.96 12.16 -7.38
C VAL A 236 -12.84 12.73 -6.51
N ASN A 237 -11.75 13.16 -7.13
CA ASN A 237 -10.53 13.64 -6.46
C ASN A 237 -10.46 15.17 -6.50
N GLY A 238 -10.39 15.82 -5.35
CA GLY A 238 -10.47 17.27 -5.24
C GLY A 238 -11.91 17.78 -5.31
N LEU A 239 -12.85 17.11 -4.63
CA LEU A 239 -14.28 17.49 -4.60
C LEU A 239 -14.55 18.62 -3.60
N VAL A 240 -14.04 18.49 -2.36
CA VAL A 240 -14.28 19.45 -1.26
C VAL A 240 -13.06 20.35 -1.08
N ARG A 241 -11.86 19.78 -1.18
CA ARG A 241 -10.58 20.48 -1.03
C ARG A 241 -9.47 19.83 -1.84
N GLU A 242 -8.40 20.56 -2.11
CA GLU A 242 -7.21 20.04 -2.75
C GLU A 242 -6.67 18.76 -2.09
N GLY A 243 -6.41 17.76 -2.94
CA GLY A 243 -5.82 16.49 -2.53
C GLY A 243 -6.75 15.52 -1.82
N ASP A 244 -8.04 15.84 -1.67
CA ASP A 244 -9.02 14.90 -1.15
C ASP A 244 -9.44 13.84 -2.20
N SER A 245 -10.16 12.82 -1.74
CA SER A 245 -10.80 11.82 -2.58
C SER A 245 -12.12 11.40 -1.96
N THR A 246 -13.19 11.49 -2.73
CA THR A 246 -14.53 11.02 -2.37
C THR A 246 -14.90 9.83 -3.24
N ARG A 247 -15.19 8.68 -2.63
CA ARG A 247 -15.58 7.46 -3.33
C ARG A 247 -16.98 7.04 -2.90
N ILE A 248 -17.86 6.92 -3.88
CA ILE A 248 -19.19 6.33 -3.76
C ILE A 248 -19.13 4.98 -4.45
N ALA A 249 -19.59 3.93 -3.80
CA ALA A 249 -19.71 2.61 -4.41
C ALA A 249 -20.98 1.92 -3.97
N GLY A 250 -21.57 1.16 -4.87
CA GLY A 250 -22.77 0.39 -4.58
C GLY A 250 -22.95 -0.76 -5.56
N TYR A 251 -23.79 -1.72 -5.19
CA TYR A 251 -24.18 -2.78 -6.10
C TYR A 251 -25.31 -2.29 -6.99
N LEU A 252 -25.18 -2.55 -8.29
CA LEU A 252 -26.26 -2.42 -9.25
C LEU A 252 -27.14 -3.67 -9.05
N PRO A 253 -28.36 -3.51 -8.52
CA PRO A 253 -29.14 -4.64 -8.08
C PRO A 253 -29.72 -5.40 -9.28
N PHE A 254 -29.26 -6.63 -9.50
CA PHE A 254 -30.02 -7.59 -10.32
C PHE A 254 -31.27 -8.11 -9.58
N ASN A 255 -31.27 -8.02 -8.25
CA ASN A 255 -32.37 -8.41 -7.36
C ASN A 255 -32.47 -7.37 -6.21
N PRO A 256 -33.03 -6.16 -6.46
CA PRO A 256 -33.01 -5.05 -5.50
C PRO A 256 -33.72 -5.38 -4.19
N ASP A 257 -34.76 -6.21 -4.24
CA ASP A 257 -35.53 -6.59 -3.07
C ASP A 257 -34.77 -7.54 -2.13
N ARG A 258 -33.59 -8.04 -2.54
CA ARG A 258 -32.84 -9.04 -1.78
C ARG A 258 -31.51 -8.52 -1.28
N TYR A 259 -30.80 -7.76 -2.09
CA TYR A 259 -29.48 -7.28 -1.72
C TYR A 259 -29.27 -5.84 -2.14
N GLN A 260 -29.02 -5.00 -1.15
CA GLN A 260 -28.65 -3.61 -1.35
C GLN A 260 -27.39 -3.34 -0.56
N TYR A 261 -26.39 -2.75 -1.18
CA TYR A 261 -25.19 -2.29 -0.49
C TYR A 261 -24.73 -0.98 -1.11
N TYR A 262 -24.51 -0.01 -0.23
CA TYR A 262 -24.05 1.33 -0.57
C TYR A 262 -22.95 1.73 0.39
N SER A 263 -21.94 2.42 -0.13
CA SER A 263 -20.83 2.92 0.66
C SER A 263 -20.39 4.29 0.15
N LEU A 264 -20.08 5.16 1.10
CA LEU A 264 -19.50 6.48 0.89
C LEU A 264 -18.22 6.54 1.72
N SER A 265 -17.14 7.00 1.10
CA SER A 265 -15.90 7.31 1.82
C SER A 265 -15.32 8.62 1.33
N HIS A 266 -14.74 9.39 2.24
CA HIS A 266 -14.07 10.65 1.95
C HIS A 266 -12.76 10.70 2.72
N ALA A 267 -11.65 10.94 2.03
CA ALA A 267 -10.33 11.08 2.63
C ALA A 267 -9.71 12.42 2.25
N THR A 268 -9.17 13.14 3.23
CA THR A 268 -8.53 14.45 3.04
C THR A 268 -7.18 14.51 3.76
N PRO A 269 -6.13 15.08 3.16
CA PRO A 269 -4.85 15.25 3.83
C PRO A 269 -4.95 16.27 4.98
N ILE A 270 -4.08 16.21 6.00
CA ILE A 270 -3.99 17.24 7.04
C ILE A 270 -2.59 17.83 6.97
N GLY A 271 -2.49 19.07 6.51
CA GLY A 271 -1.20 19.73 6.23
C GLY A 271 -0.45 19.08 5.06
N SER A 272 0.88 19.19 5.06
CA SER A 272 1.78 18.69 4.00
C SER A 272 2.80 17.65 4.48
N ASN A 273 2.57 17.03 5.65
CA ASN A 273 3.46 16.01 6.22
C ASN A 273 3.05 14.57 5.89
N GLY A 274 1.89 14.38 5.26
CA GLY A 274 1.33 13.09 4.86
C GLY A 274 0.24 12.54 5.77
N LEU A 275 -0.12 13.22 6.87
CA LEU A 275 -1.28 12.82 7.69
C LEU A 275 -2.55 12.89 6.84
N THR A 276 -3.42 11.89 6.95
CA THR A 276 -4.73 11.89 6.30
C THR A 276 -5.83 11.55 7.31
N LEU A 277 -6.99 12.17 7.12
CA LEU A 277 -8.23 11.85 7.82
C LEU A 277 -9.21 11.27 6.79
N ALA A 278 -9.75 10.10 7.09
CA ALA A 278 -10.78 9.45 6.31
C ALA A 278 -12.04 9.25 7.14
N ALA A 279 -13.19 9.47 6.50
CA ALA A 279 -14.51 9.11 7.01
C ALA A 279 -15.15 8.11 6.06
N GLN A 280 -15.88 7.14 6.60
CA GLN A 280 -16.60 6.15 5.82
C GLN A 280 -17.95 5.83 6.43
N ALA A 281 -18.91 5.58 5.56
CA ALA A 281 -20.23 5.08 5.91
C ALA A 281 -20.63 3.99 4.92
N ALA A 282 -21.28 2.93 5.40
CA ALA A 282 -21.86 1.90 4.56
C ALA A 282 -23.19 1.44 5.11
N HIS A 283 -24.07 1.00 4.22
CA HIS A 283 -25.36 0.42 4.56
C HIS A 283 -25.55 -0.84 3.71
N VAL A 284 -26.07 -1.90 4.34
CA VAL A 284 -26.42 -3.14 3.67
C VAL A 284 -27.79 -3.61 4.13
N GLU A 285 -28.61 -4.03 3.16
CA GLU A 285 -29.84 -4.77 3.41
C GLU A 285 -29.74 -6.14 2.72
N THR A 286 -30.11 -7.18 3.46
CA THR A 286 -30.09 -8.56 3.00
C THR A 286 -31.44 -9.21 3.26
N ARG A 287 -31.99 -9.90 2.27
CA ARG A 287 -33.16 -10.78 2.44
C ARG A 287 -32.82 -12.18 1.94
N SER A 288 -32.95 -13.14 2.84
CA SER A 288 -32.62 -14.53 2.53
C SER A 288 -33.59 -15.10 1.49
N ARG A 289 -33.07 -15.91 0.55
CA ARG A 289 -33.88 -16.60 -0.44
C ARG A 289 -34.72 -17.72 0.16
N ASP A 290 -34.09 -18.53 1.02
CA ASP A 290 -34.65 -19.80 1.50
C ASP A 290 -35.23 -19.66 2.93
N SER A 291 -35.26 -18.45 3.48
CA SER A 291 -35.85 -18.15 4.79
C SER A 291 -36.47 -16.76 4.77
N ARG A 292 -37.51 -16.51 5.56
CA ARG A 292 -38.14 -15.19 5.69
C ARG A 292 -37.37 -14.27 6.65
N THR A 293 -36.04 -14.31 6.53
CA THR A 293 -35.11 -13.57 7.37
C THR A 293 -34.60 -12.36 6.60
N THR A 294 -34.68 -11.18 7.21
CA THR A 294 -34.05 -9.96 6.71
C THR A 294 -33.00 -9.48 7.69
N GLY A 295 -31.94 -8.87 7.17
CA GLY A 295 -30.84 -8.33 7.96
C GLY A 295 -30.45 -6.97 7.42
N GLU A 296 -30.35 -6.01 8.31
CA GLU A 296 -29.89 -4.65 8.03
C GLU A 296 -28.63 -4.39 8.83
N ALA A 297 -27.64 -3.73 8.21
CA ALA A 297 -26.51 -3.21 8.96
C ALA A 297 -26.04 -1.87 8.42
N THR A 298 -25.59 -1.01 9.34
CA THR A 298 -24.94 0.26 9.02
C THR A 298 -23.56 0.28 9.67
N LEU A 299 -22.60 0.84 8.95
CA LEU A 299 -21.23 1.06 9.42
C LEU A 299 -20.91 2.54 9.29
N ALA A 300 -20.28 3.10 10.30
CA ALA A 300 -19.66 4.42 10.24
C ALA A 300 -18.27 4.36 10.87
N GLY A 301 -17.33 5.12 10.34
CA GLY A 301 -15.99 5.17 10.92
C GLY A 301 -15.16 6.38 10.51
N LEU A 302 -14.22 6.71 11.38
CA LEU A 302 -13.19 7.72 11.17
C LEU A 302 -11.82 7.05 11.29
N THR A 303 -10.88 7.41 10.42
CA THR A 303 -9.52 6.88 10.43
C THR A 303 -8.51 7.99 10.20
N LEU A 304 -7.53 8.10 11.10
CA LEU A 304 -6.31 8.87 10.90
C LEU A 304 -5.20 7.95 10.43
N SER A 305 -4.46 8.34 9.40
CA SER A 305 -3.33 7.58 8.87
C SER A 305 -2.11 8.48 8.69
N TYR A 306 -0.96 8.06 9.23
CA TYR A 306 0.28 8.80 9.15
C TYR A 306 1.42 7.92 8.58
N PRO A 307 2.01 8.29 7.43
CA PRO A 307 3.16 7.59 6.88
C PRO A 307 4.43 7.99 7.64
N VAL A 308 4.80 7.24 8.67
CA VAL A 308 6.02 7.44 9.47
C VAL A 308 7.26 7.38 8.58
N LEU A 309 7.39 6.30 7.80
CA LEU A 309 8.45 6.16 6.79
C LEU A 309 7.79 6.11 5.41
N ARG A 310 8.31 6.91 4.48
CA ARG A 310 7.88 6.88 3.09
C ARG A 310 9.06 7.12 2.18
N SER A 311 9.57 6.04 1.60
CA SER A 311 10.63 6.07 0.59
C SER A 311 10.17 5.37 -0.69
N THR A 312 11.05 5.32 -1.67
CA THR A 312 10.78 4.61 -2.94
C THR A 312 10.60 3.10 -2.76
N LYS A 313 11.33 2.50 -1.81
CA LYS A 313 11.36 1.04 -1.62
C LYS A 313 10.68 0.57 -0.37
N SER A 314 10.46 1.43 0.62
CA SER A 314 9.88 1.04 1.90
C SER A 314 8.90 2.07 2.42
N GLN A 315 7.88 1.58 3.10
CA GLN A 315 6.83 2.38 3.70
C GLN A 315 6.47 1.81 5.07
N LEU A 316 6.30 2.69 6.05
CA LEU A 316 5.72 2.38 7.36
C LEU A 316 4.63 3.41 7.61
N SER A 317 3.40 2.94 7.84
CA SER A 317 2.27 3.79 8.22
C SER A 317 1.65 3.31 9.52
N VAL A 318 1.23 4.26 10.34
CA VAL A 318 0.43 4.01 11.54
C VAL A 318 -0.97 4.55 11.34
N THR A 319 -1.97 3.84 11.87
CA THR A 319 -3.38 4.21 11.75
C THR A 319 -4.05 4.18 13.11
N ALA A 320 -4.93 5.15 13.35
CA ALA A 320 -5.86 5.14 14.47
C ALA A 320 -7.27 5.29 13.92
N SER A 321 -8.17 4.36 14.27
CA SER A 321 -9.53 4.32 13.76
C SER A 321 -10.55 4.20 14.88
N LEU A 322 -11.68 4.87 14.73
CA LEU A 322 -12.89 4.65 15.54
C LEU A 322 -14.01 4.28 14.58
N ASP A 323 -14.58 3.10 14.73
CA ASP A 323 -15.69 2.63 13.91
C ASP A 323 -16.80 1.99 14.74
N GLY A 324 -17.99 1.97 14.16
CA GLY A 324 -19.16 1.34 14.73
C GLY A 324 -19.98 0.61 13.67
N ILE A 325 -20.56 -0.51 14.05
CA ILE A 325 -21.50 -1.29 13.26
C ILE A 325 -22.77 -1.47 14.07
N ASP A 326 -23.91 -1.08 13.49
CA ASP A 326 -25.23 -1.42 13.99
C ASP A 326 -25.82 -2.50 13.09
N SER A 327 -26.30 -3.59 13.67
CA SER A 327 -26.86 -4.71 12.91
C SER A 327 -28.14 -5.22 13.55
N ASP A 328 -29.16 -5.36 12.72
CA ASP A 328 -30.50 -5.79 13.07
C ASP A 328 -30.94 -6.97 12.19
N ASN A 329 -31.48 -8.01 12.81
CA ASN A 329 -31.97 -9.19 12.12
C ASN A 329 -33.44 -9.45 12.48
N TYR A 330 -34.25 -9.72 11.45
CA TYR A 330 -35.69 -9.92 11.54
C TYR A 330 -36.09 -11.25 10.92
N PHE A 331 -37.12 -11.89 11.47
CA PHE A 331 -37.77 -13.08 10.92
C PHE A 331 -39.27 -12.81 10.91
N LEU A 332 -39.93 -12.87 9.74
CA LEU A 332 -41.35 -12.48 9.60
C LEU A 332 -41.64 -11.07 10.18
N ASP A 333 -40.75 -10.11 9.94
CA ASP A 333 -40.81 -8.73 10.47
C ASP A 333 -40.70 -8.61 12.00
N ILE A 334 -40.43 -9.71 12.70
CA ILE A 334 -40.12 -9.72 14.14
C ILE A 334 -38.61 -9.67 14.32
N ARG A 335 -38.11 -8.62 14.97
CA ARG A 335 -36.68 -8.49 15.32
C ARG A 335 -36.31 -9.59 16.33
N PHE A 336 -35.40 -10.49 15.95
CA PHE A 336 -34.98 -11.62 16.81
C PHE A 336 -33.51 -11.51 17.24
N GLY A 337 -32.77 -10.54 16.71
CA GLY A 337 -31.35 -10.43 16.99
C GLY A 337 -30.76 -9.09 16.59
N ASP A 338 -30.23 -8.36 17.58
CA ASP A 338 -29.55 -7.10 17.36
C ASP A 338 -28.23 -7.02 18.14
N TYR A 339 -27.26 -6.33 17.55
CA TYR A 339 -26.05 -5.93 18.25
C TYR A 339 -25.49 -4.64 17.65
N ARG A 340 -24.76 -3.90 18.49
CA ARG A 340 -24.09 -2.66 18.13
C ARG A 340 -22.66 -2.74 18.62
N SER A 341 -21.71 -2.83 17.71
CA SER A 341 -20.28 -2.89 18.01
C SER A 341 -19.67 -1.50 17.86
N ARG A 342 -18.78 -1.11 18.77
CA ARG A 342 -17.96 0.11 18.69
C ARG A 342 -16.53 -0.29 19.00
N ALA A 343 -15.58 0.14 18.17
CA ALA A 343 -14.20 -0.26 18.34
C ALA A 343 -13.23 0.90 18.08
N LEU A 344 -12.26 1.05 18.99
CA LEU A 344 -11.03 1.79 18.74
C LEU A 344 -9.99 0.82 18.17
N ARG A 345 -9.33 1.19 17.08
CA ARG A 345 -8.32 0.36 16.43
C ARG A 345 -7.02 1.12 16.25
N LEU A 346 -5.91 0.48 16.62
CA LEU A 346 -4.56 0.97 16.39
C LEU A 346 -3.85 -0.01 15.46
N GLY A 347 -3.35 0.51 14.35
CA GLY A 347 -2.72 -0.29 13.30
C GLY A 347 -1.34 0.21 12.93
N ALA A 348 -0.48 -0.73 12.53
CA ALA A 348 0.78 -0.45 11.87
C ALA A 348 0.88 -1.32 10.62
N SER A 349 1.38 -0.74 9.54
CA SER A 349 1.59 -1.44 8.26
C SER A 349 2.95 -1.06 7.70
N TRP A 350 3.78 -2.07 7.47
CA TRP A 350 5.09 -1.95 6.84
C TRP A 350 5.09 -2.66 5.50
N SER A 351 5.72 -2.06 4.50
CA SER A 351 5.97 -2.72 3.24
C SER A 351 7.36 -2.38 2.70
N ARG A 352 7.88 -3.30 1.90
CA ARG A 352 9.09 -3.13 1.12
C ARG A 352 8.91 -3.76 -0.25
N ALA A 353 9.33 -3.07 -1.29
CA ALA A 353 9.30 -3.57 -2.65
C ALA A 353 10.60 -3.22 -3.38
N ASP A 354 11.10 -4.20 -4.12
CA ASP A 354 12.18 -4.08 -5.08
C ASP A 354 11.65 -4.50 -6.47
N ALA A 355 12.51 -4.54 -7.50
CA ALA A 355 12.06 -4.80 -8.88
C ALA A 355 11.48 -6.21 -9.12
N ARG A 356 11.75 -7.17 -8.22
CA ARG A 356 11.30 -8.57 -8.34
C ARG A 356 10.50 -9.07 -7.15
N ASP A 357 10.79 -8.54 -5.97
CA ASP A 357 10.30 -9.06 -4.71
C ASP A 357 9.58 -7.96 -3.93
N GLY A 358 8.59 -8.35 -3.15
CA GLY A 358 7.82 -7.44 -2.32
C GLY A 358 7.27 -8.13 -1.09
N TYR A 359 7.27 -7.41 0.02
CA TYR A 359 6.84 -7.88 1.33
C TYR A 359 5.98 -6.81 1.97
N ALA A 360 4.90 -7.21 2.62
CA ALA A 360 4.09 -6.30 3.42
C ALA A 360 3.54 -7.02 4.65
N ILE A 361 3.55 -6.35 5.79
CA ILE A 361 3.08 -6.87 7.07
C ILE A 361 2.20 -5.79 7.70
N SER A 362 1.03 -6.15 8.19
CA SER A 362 0.19 -5.28 9.01
C SER A 362 -0.21 -5.96 10.31
N THR A 363 -0.40 -5.16 11.34
CA THR A 363 -0.94 -5.58 12.63
C THR A 363 -1.92 -4.53 13.10
N VAL A 364 -3.09 -4.96 13.56
CA VAL A 364 -4.13 -4.10 14.11
C VAL A 364 -4.60 -4.67 15.43
N VAL A 365 -4.56 -3.85 16.47
CA VAL A 365 -5.17 -4.13 17.77
C VAL A 365 -6.48 -3.37 17.82
N SER A 366 -7.57 -4.09 18.08
CA SER A 366 -8.92 -3.53 18.21
C SER A 366 -9.40 -3.71 19.65
N GLN A 367 -9.90 -2.63 20.23
CA GLN A 367 -10.55 -2.60 21.53
C GLN A 367 -12.01 -2.23 21.33
N GLY A 368 -12.91 -3.17 21.62
CA GLY A 368 -14.34 -2.92 21.78
C GLY A 368 -14.59 -1.99 22.96
N ILE A 369 -15.47 -1.01 22.77
CA ILE A 369 -15.82 -0.01 23.79
C ILE A 369 -17.31 -0.04 24.09
N ASP A 370 -17.65 -0.01 25.36
CA ASP A 370 -19.04 0.05 25.84
C ASP A 370 -19.51 1.50 25.92
N ALA A 371 -19.56 2.16 24.76
CA ALA A 371 -19.93 3.56 24.62
C ALA A 371 -20.74 3.77 23.33
N LEU A 372 -21.27 4.98 23.09
CA LEU A 372 -21.97 5.34 21.85
C LEU A 372 -23.10 4.37 21.46
N GLY A 373 -23.82 3.86 22.47
CA GLY A 373 -24.93 2.93 22.29
C GLY A 373 -24.51 1.51 21.89
N ALA A 374 -23.28 1.09 22.20
CA ALA A 374 -22.85 -0.30 22.05
C ALA A 374 -23.81 -1.25 22.77
N ARG A 375 -24.06 -2.41 22.15
CA ARG A 375 -25.00 -3.41 22.66
C ARG A 375 -24.53 -4.80 22.24
N PRO A 376 -24.37 -5.74 23.18
CA PRO A 376 -24.03 -7.11 22.82
C PRO A 376 -25.25 -7.84 22.25
N PHE A 377 -25.00 -8.89 21.47
CA PHE A 377 -26.00 -9.91 21.27
C PHE A 377 -26.09 -10.74 22.56
N ALA A 378 -27.22 -10.62 23.27
CA ALA A 378 -27.36 -11.15 24.63
C ALA A 378 -26.96 -12.63 24.74
N GLY A 379 -26.01 -12.96 25.62
CA GLY A 379 -25.52 -14.32 25.83
C GLY A 379 -24.64 -14.89 24.70
N PHE A 380 -24.35 -14.12 23.65
CA PHE A 380 -23.52 -14.54 22.51
C PHE A 380 -22.28 -13.66 22.30
N SER A 381 -22.31 -12.37 22.63
CA SER A 381 -21.16 -11.52 22.46
C SER A 381 -21.00 -10.50 23.57
N GLU A 382 -19.85 -9.86 23.62
CA GLU A 382 -19.50 -8.79 24.55
C GLU A 382 -19.28 -7.47 23.79
N THR A 383 -19.50 -6.34 24.46
CA THR A 383 -19.19 -5.01 23.90
C THR A 383 -17.73 -4.64 24.12
N GLY A 384 -17.19 -4.96 25.30
CA GLY A 384 -15.77 -4.87 25.61
C GLY A 384 -15.03 -6.11 25.14
N PHE A 385 -14.21 -5.98 24.09
CA PHE A 385 -13.37 -7.07 23.59
C PHE A 385 -11.98 -6.55 23.19
N THR A 386 -10.98 -7.39 23.25
CA THR A 386 -9.64 -7.16 22.70
C THR A 386 -9.38 -8.17 21.59
N LYS A 387 -9.02 -7.67 20.41
CA LYS A 387 -8.73 -8.50 19.26
C LYS A 387 -7.47 -8.03 18.57
N VAL A 388 -6.60 -8.98 18.22
CA VAL A 388 -5.39 -8.73 17.44
C VAL A 388 -5.53 -9.40 16.07
N ASN A 389 -5.32 -8.62 15.03
CA ASN A 389 -5.23 -9.09 13.65
C ASN A 389 -3.80 -8.88 13.15
N ALA A 390 -3.22 -9.89 12.52
CA ALA A 390 -1.92 -9.80 11.87
C ALA A 390 -2.01 -10.37 10.45
N GLN A 391 -1.43 -9.68 9.47
CA GLN A 391 -1.42 -10.13 8.09
C GLN A 391 -0.03 -9.95 7.49
N ALA A 392 0.40 -10.91 6.69
CA ALA A 392 1.66 -10.83 5.94
C ALA A 392 1.42 -11.28 4.50
N VAL A 393 2.02 -10.56 3.56
CA VAL A 393 1.99 -10.87 2.13
C VAL A 393 3.43 -10.81 1.61
N ALA A 394 3.84 -11.84 0.88
CA ALA A 394 5.12 -11.87 0.18
C ALA A 394 4.91 -12.24 -1.29
N VAL A 395 5.50 -11.48 -2.19
CA VAL A 395 5.54 -11.75 -3.63
C VAL A 395 7.00 -11.90 -4.02
N LYS A 396 7.34 -13.03 -4.63
CA LYS A 396 8.71 -13.35 -5.08
C LYS A 396 8.73 -13.64 -6.57
N GLY A 397 9.59 -12.94 -7.31
CA GLY A 397 9.82 -13.20 -8.73
C GLY A 397 10.79 -14.36 -8.91
N ILE A 398 10.29 -15.55 -9.25
CA ILE A 398 11.11 -16.76 -9.44
C ILE A 398 11.90 -16.66 -10.76
N SER A 399 11.24 -16.19 -11.83
CA SER A 399 11.86 -15.93 -13.13
C SER A 399 11.21 -14.72 -13.79
N GLY A 400 11.67 -14.32 -14.98
CA GLY A 400 11.07 -13.20 -15.72
C GLY A 400 9.58 -13.39 -16.09
N LYS A 401 9.04 -14.60 -15.96
CA LYS A 401 7.64 -14.92 -16.27
C LYS A 401 6.89 -15.56 -15.10
N LEU A 402 7.59 -15.98 -14.05
CA LEU A 402 7.02 -16.76 -12.95
C LEU A 402 7.14 -16.01 -11.63
N SER A 403 6.03 -15.87 -10.91
CA SER A 403 5.99 -15.28 -9.58
C SER A 403 5.20 -16.14 -8.60
N LEU A 404 5.61 -16.10 -7.33
CA LEU A 404 4.92 -16.75 -6.23
C LEU A 404 4.40 -15.67 -5.27
N ARG A 405 3.09 -15.65 -5.03
CA ARG A 405 2.45 -14.86 -3.98
C ARG A 405 2.09 -15.77 -2.82
N THR A 406 2.44 -15.37 -1.61
CA THR A 406 2.01 -16.03 -0.38
C THR A 406 1.33 -15.00 0.52
N SER A 407 0.29 -15.40 1.22
CA SER A 407 -0.34 -14.57 2.26
C SER A 407 -0.69 -15.40 3.49
N ILE A 408 -0.57 -14.78 4.65
CA ILE A 408 -0.98 -15.34 5.94
C ILE A 408 -1.80 -14.27 6.65
N LYS A 409 -2.91 -14.69 7.27
CA LYS A 409 -3.79 -13.83 8.07
C LYS A 409 -4.09 -14.55 9.38
N GLY A 410 -3.89 -13.87 10.49
CA GLY A 410 -4.19 -14.34 11.82
C GLY A 410 -5.16 -13.40 12.52
N GLN A 411 -6.04 -13.98 13.32
CA GLN A 411 -6.87 -13.27 14.28
C GLN A 411 -6.85 -14.02 15.60
N TYR A 412 -6.71 -13.27 16.69
CA TYR A 412 -6.79 -13.81 18.03
C TYR A 412 -7.61 -12.88 18.92
N SER A 413 -8.55 -13.47 19.66
CA SER A 413 -9.24 -12.87 20.79
C SER A 413 -9.57 -13.97 21.80
N LYS A 414 -9.63 -13.59 23.08
CA LYS A 414 -10.11 -14.46 24.16
C LYS A 414 -11.59 -14.22 24.47
N ASP A 415 -12.13 -13.12 23.94
CA ASP A 415 -13.43 -12.59 24.31
C ASP A 415 -14.49 -13.08 23.33
N ASP A 416 -15.75 -12.99 23.75
CA ASP A 416 -16.88 -13.40 22.93
C ASP A 416 -17.22 -12.31 21.90
N LEU A 417 -16.59 -12.41 20.73
CA LEU A 417 -16.69 -11.38 19.70
C LEU A 417 -18.10 -11.29 19.07
N PRO A 418 -18.58 -10.08 18.77
CA PRO A 418 -19.71 -9.88 17.86
C PRO A 418 -19.47 -10.56 16.50
N VAL A 419 -20.54 -10.97 15.81
CA VAL A 419 -20.43 -11.77 14.56
C VAL A 419 -19.58 -11.07 13.50
N THR A 420 -19.70 -9.75 13.35
CA THR A 420 -18.89 -8.93 12.43
C THR A 420 -17.45 -8.72 12.88
N GLU A 421 -17.09 -9.04 14.12
CA GLU A 421 -15.71 -8.97 14.61
C GLU A 421 -14.96 -10.30 14.51
N ARG A 422 -15.69 -11.40 14.35
CA ARG A 422 -15.12 -12.73 14.13
C ARG A 422 -14.39 -12.81 12.79
N PHE A 423 -13.46 -13.76 12.70
CA PHE A 423 -12.72 -14.06 11.48
C PHE A 423 -13.62 -14.86 10.54
N PRO A 424 -13.91 -14.39 9.31
CA PRO A 424 -14.67 -15.15 8.33
C PRO A 424 -13.77 -16.20 7.66
N LEU A 425 -14.15 -17.47 7.77
CA LEU A 425 -13.56 -18.55 6.99
C LEU A 425 -14.35 -18.76 5.71
N GLY A 426 -13.65 -19.26 4.68
CA GLY A 426 -14.15 -19.41 3.33
C GLY A 426 -13.96 -18.16 2.46
N GLY A 427 -14.02 -18.34 1.15
CA GLY A 427 -13.60 -17.34 0.18
C GLY A 427 -12.09 -17.32 -0.01
N ARG A 428 -11.61 -16.46 -0.91
CA ARG A 428 -10.20 -16.40 -1.32
C ARG A 428 -9.26 -16.16 -0.15
N GLY A 429 -8.24 -17.00 -0.02
CA GLY A 429 -7.19 -16.88 0.98
C GLY A 429 -7.49 -17.54 2.31
N ALA A 430 -8.73 -17.99 2.51
CA ALA A 430 -9.18 -18.70 3.70
C ALA A 430 -10.13 -19.85 3.34
N GLY A 431 -9.93 -20.50 2.19
CA GLY A 431 -10.78 -21.56 1.67
C GLY A 431 -11.64 -21.16 0.48
N MET A 432 -11.04 -20.90 -0.68
CA MET A 432 -11.73 -20.39 -1.87
C MET A 432 -12.89 -21.27 -2.37
N ALA A 433 -12.87 -22.57 -2.11
CA ALA A 433 -13.97 -23.46 -2.49
C ALA A 433 -15.19 -23.33 -1.55
N PHE A 434 -15.06 -22.67 -0.41
CA PHE A 434 -16.14 -22.41 0.55
C PHE A 434 -16.63 -20.97 0.42
N ARG A 435 -17.85 -20.68 0.87
CA ARG A 435 -18.41 -19.33 0.77
C ARG A 435 -17.79 -18.48 1.88
N THR A 436 -17.56 -17.21 1.63
CA THR A 436 -17.07 -16.30 2.67
C THR A 436 -18.04 -16.27 3.83
N GLY A 437 -17.53 -16.45 5.05
CA GLY A 437 -18.36 -16.49 6.25
C GLY A 437 -19.16 -17.79 6.41
N THR A 438 -18.83 -18.87 5.67
CA THR A 438 -19.41 -20.20 5.94
C THR A 438 -19.19 -20.63 7.39
N LEU A 439 -18.03 -20.27 7.95
CA LEU A 439 -17.75 -20.38 9.37
C LEU A 439 -17.14 -19.07 9.86
N THR A 440 -17.33 -18.76 11.13
CA THR A 440 -16.71 -17.63 11.78
C THR A 440 -16.16 -18.03 13.15
N ALA A 441 -15.03 -17.43 13.54
CA ALA A 441 -14.35 -17.79 14.78
C ALA A 441 -13.64 -16.60 15.43
N GLU A 442 -13.44 -16.67 16.73
CA GLU A 442 -12.70 -15.70 17.52
C GLU A 442 -11.21 -15.78 17.21
N GLN A 443 -10.73 -17.01 17.02
CA GLN A 443 -9.34 -17.33 16.74
C GLN A 443 -9.24 -18.06 15.40
N ALA A 444 -8.40 -17.55 14.51
CA ALA A 444 -8.18 -18.20 13.21
C ALA A 444 -6.82 -17.84 12.63
N VAL A 445 -6.25 -18.77 11.87
CA VAL A 445 -5.13 -18.52 10.97
C VAL A 445 -5.49 -19.07 9.59
N ALA A 446 -5.32 -18.23 8.58
CA ALA A 446 -5.53 -18.58 7.18
C ALA A 446 -4.26 -18.32 6.38
N GLY A 447 -4.00 -19.17 5.39
CA GLY A 447 -2.83 -19.07 4.54
C GLY A 447 -3.18 -19.37 3.09
N SER A 448 -2.47 -18.72 2.16
CA SER A 448 -2.56 -19.03 0.74
C SER A 448 -1.21 -18.93 0.04
N ALA A 449 -1.05 -19.73 -1.01
CA ALA A 449 0.06 -19.66 -1.94
C ALA A 449 -0.48 -19.72 -3.36
N GLU A 450 -0.03 -18.80 -4.22
CA GLU A 450 -0.43 -18.69 -5.62
C GLU A 450 0.81 -18.57 -6.49
N LEU A 451 0.97 -19.53 -7.40
CA LEU A 451 2.00 -19.51 -8.43
C LEU A 451 1.40 -18.96 -9.72
N SER A 452 1.95 -17.85 -10.22
CA SER A 452 1.46 -17.13 -11.38
C SER A 452 2.47 -17.15 -12.54
N TRP A 453 1.99 -17.54 -13.72
CA TRP A 453 2.74 -17.56 -14.97
C TRP A 453 2.25 -16.45 -15.90
N SER A 454 3.09 -15.44 -16.11
CA SER A 454 2.83 -14.34 -17.04
C SER A 454 2.92 -14.83 -18.48
N LEU A 455 1.85 -14.60 -19.23
CA LEU A 455 1.76 -14.97 -20.64
C LEU A 455 2.42 -13.88 -21.51
N PRO A 456 3.15 -14.27 -22.58
CA PRO A 456 3.73 -13.30 -23.50
C PRO A 456 2.61 -12.49 -24.17
N ALA A 457 2.82 -11.18 -24.29
CA ALA A 457 1.90 -10.27 -24.97
C ALA A 457 1.98 -10.50 -26.50
N ARG A 458 1.36 -11.58 -26.98
CA ARG A 458 1.29 -11.94 -28.40
C ARG A 458 0.46 -10.95 -29.24
N SER A 459 -0.33 -10.12 -28.58
CA SER A 459 -1.13 -9.06 -29.19
C SER A 459 -1.23 -7.85 -28.24
N PRO A 460 -1.33 -6.61 -28.76
CA PRO A 460 -1.65 -5.42 -27.96
C PRO A 460 -2.92 -5.58 -27.10
N LEU A 461 -3.82 -6.47 -27.51
CA LEU A 461 -5.08 -6.76 -26.82
C LEU A 461 -4.93 -7.68 -25.61
N LEU A 462 -3.85 -8.46 -25.45
CA LEU A 462 -3.70 -9.47 -24.37
C LEU A 462 -2.58 -9.11 -23.38
N LYS A 463 -2.39 -7.82 -23.10
CA LYS A 463 -1.35 -7.34 -22.16
C LYS A 463 -1.69 -7.75 -20.71
N ALA A 464 -0.67 -8.05 -19.91
CA ALA A 464 -0.81 -8.43 -18.50
C ALA A 464 -1.70 -9.67 -18.25
N SER A 465 -1.66 -10.64 -19.16
CA SER A 465 -2.36 -11.91 -19.00
C SER A 465 -1.51 -12.91 -18.20
N ALA A 466 -2.13 -13.70 -17.34
CA ALA A 466 -1.46 -14.71 -16.52
C ALA A 466 -2.33 -15.95 -16.29
N LEU A 467 -1.69 -17.11 -16.22
CA LEU A 467 -2.25 -18.34 -15.67
C LEU A 467 -1.80 -18.44 -14.21
N PHE A 468 -2.62 -19.01 -13.34
CA PHE A 468 -2.21 -19.25 -11.97
C PHE A 468 -2.78 -20.54 -11.41
N VAL A 469 -2.05 -21.11 -10.45
CA VAL A 469 -2.53 -22.18 -9.57
C VAL A 469 -2.39 -21.69 -8.13
N ALA A 470 -3.35 -22.05 -7.28
CA ALA A 470 -3.43 -21.56 -5.93
C ALA A 470 -3.91 -22.65 -4.96
N LEU A 471 -3.41 -22.56 -3.74
CA LEU A 471 -3.86 -23.35 -2.60
C LEU A 471 -4.12 -22.40 -1.43
N ASP A 472 -5.19 -22.66 -0.70
CA ASP A 472 -5.50 -21.92 0.51
C ASP A 472 -6.15 -22.79 1.57
N GLY A 473 -6.14 -22.31 2.80
CA GLY A 473 -6.78 -23.00 3.91
C GLY A 473 -6.81 -22.16 5.16
N ALA A 474 -7.58 -22.62 6.13
CA ALA A 474 -7.73 -21.98 7.41
C ALA A 474 -7.91 -23.01 8.52
N LEU A 475 -7.33 -22.69 9.67
CA LEU A 475 -7.57 -23.33 10.96
C LEU A 475 -8.23 -22.30 11.86
N ALA A 476 -9.22 -22.71 12.62
CA ALA A 476 -9.90 -21.81 13.53
C ALA A 476 -10.40 -22.53 14.77
N HIS A 477 -10.51 -21.78 15.86
CA HIS A 477 -11.05 -22.23 17.12
C HIS A 477 -12.20 -21.31 17.51
N GLY A 478 -13.40 -21.89 17.63
CA GLY A 478 -14.58 -21.19 18.13
C GLY A 478 -14.73 -21.40 19.63
N THR A 479 -14.98 -20.33 20.38
CA THR A 479 -15.25 -20.42 21.82
C THR A 479 -16.68 -20.90 22.09
N ALA A 480 -16.90 -21.50 23.26
CA ALA A 480 -18.22 -22.01 23.66
C ALA A 480 -19.20 -20.85 23.89
N ARG A 481 -20.50 -21.09 23.66
CA ARG A 481 -21.62 -20.20 24.05
C ARG A 481 -22.64 -20.99 24.85
N PRO A 482 -22.49 -21.08 26.18
CA PRO A 482 -23.39 -21.88 27.03
C PRO A 482 -24.86 -21.49 26.91
N ALA A 483 -25.16 -20.19 26.81
CA ALA A 483 -26.53 -19.67 26.64
C ALA A 483 -27.22 -20.20 25.37
N TYR A 484 -26.43 -20.57 24.35
CA TYR A 484 -26.89 -21.11 23.07
C TYR A 484 -26.60 -22.60 22.91
N ARG A 485 -26.10 -23.27 23.96
CA ARG A 485 -25.66 -24.68 23.92
C ARG A 485 -24.64 -24.96 22.82
N LEU A 486 -23.83 -23.96 22.46
CA LEU A 486 -22.74 -24.13 21.52
C LEU A 486 -21.48 -24.52 22.29
N VAL A 487 -20.92 -25.68 21.95
CA VAL A 487 -19.63 -26.12 22.49
C VAL A 487 -18.47 -25.47 21.74
N ALA A 488 -17.34 -25.31 22.42
CA ALA A 488 -16.11 -24.90 21.76
C ALA A 488 -15.75 -25.95 20.68
N ARG A 489 -15.28 -25.47 19.53
CA ARG A 489 -15.04 -26.35 18.38
C ARG A 489 -13.92 -25.84 17.49
N ASP A 490 -13.07 -26.77 17.07
CA ASP A 490 -12.05 -26.53 16.06
C ASP A 490 -12.62 -26.75 14.65
N TYR A 491 -12.20 -25.88 13.74
CA TYR A 491 -12.56 -25.92 12.33
C TYR A 491 -11.29 -25.94 11.49
N SER A 492 -11.30 -26.77 10.45
CA SER A 492 -10.25 -26.79 9.43
C SER A 492 -10.85 -26.94 8.05
N LEU A 493 -10.35 -26.15 7.09
CA LEU A 493 -10.75 -26.27 5.70
C LEU A 493 -9.61 -25.87 4.78
N ALA A 494 -9.62 -26.43 3.57
CA ALA A 494 -8.60 -26.17 2.57
C ALA A 494 -9.17 -26.33 1.16
N SER A 495 -8.63 -25.57 0.23
CA SER A 495 -9.00 -25.61 -1.17
C SER A 495 -7.75 -25.58 -2.06
N ALA A 496 -7.89 -26.12 -3.25
CA ALA A 496 -6.94 -25.96 -4.34
C ALA A 496 -7.69 -25.48 -5.57
N GLY A 497 -7.03 -24.69 -6.40
CA GLY A 497 -7.65 -24.10 -7.56
C GLY A 497 -6.65 -23.51 -8.54
N GLY A 498 -7.19 -22.94 -9.60
CA GLY A 498 -6.40 -22.29 -10.62
C GLY A 498 -7.29 -21.58 -11.62
N GLY A 499 -6.68 -20.72 -12.42
CA GLY A 499 -7.44 -19.92 -13.36
C GLY A 499 -6.57 -19.10 -14.28
N VAL A 500 -7.25 -18.21 -14.99
CA VAL A 500 -6.67 -17.27 -15.94
C VAL A 500 -7.11 -15.86 -15.59
N ARG A 501 -6.20 -14.91 -15.75
CA ARG A 501 -6.46 -13.47 -15.71
C ARG A 501 -6.02 -12.87 -17.03
N LEU A 502 -6.90 -12.16 -17.71
CA LEU A 502 -6.66 -11.54 -19.00
C LEU A 502 -6.82 -10.02 -18.86
N GLY A 503 -5.81 -9.28 -19.30
CA GLY A 503 -5.92 -7.82 -19.48
C GLY A 503 -6.26 -7.52 -20.94
N LEU A 504 -7.46 -6.99 -21.17
CA LEU A 504 -7.95 -6.64 -22.51
C LEU A 504 -7.73 -5.14 -22.77
N GLY A 505 -6.59 -4.80 -23.37
CA GLY A 505 -6.16 -3.41 -23.51
C GLY A 505 -5.94 -2.71 -22.15
N PRO A 506 -6.03 -1.37 -22.08
CA PRO A 506 -5.74 -0.62 -20.84
C PRO A 506 -6.91 -0.53 -19.87
N LYS A 507 -8.13 -0.88 -20.28
CA LYS A 507 -9.36 -0.59 -19.52
C LYS A 507 -10.11 -1.81 -18.99
N TRP A 508 -9.93 -2.98 -19.61
CA TRP A 508 -10.70 -4.18 -19.27
C TRP A 508 -9.84 -5.23 -18.59
N ARG A 509 -10.42 -5.90 -17.60
CA ARG A 509 -9.87 -7.07 -16.93
C ARG A 509 -10.90 -8.18 -16.89
N VAL A 510 -10.48 -9.40 -17.22
CA VAL A 510 -11.32 -10.60 -17.17
C VAL A 510 -10.59 -11.66 -16.35
N SER A 511 -11.33 -12.39 -15.53
CA SER A 511 -10.81 -13.53 -14.78
C SER A 511 -11.80 -14.67 -14.79
N ALA A 512 -11.27 -15.88 -14.82
CA ALA A 512 -12.02 -17.12 -14.68
C ALA A 512 -11.18 -18.11 -13.88
N GLU A 513 -11.77 -18.78 -12.90
CA GLU A 513 -11.06 -19.74 -12.06
C GLU A 513 -11.98 -20.83 -11.52
N VAL A 514 -11.37 -21.94 -11.13
CA VAL A 514 -12.04 -23.06 -10.47
C VAL A 514 -11.37 -23.34 -9.14
N ALA A 515 -12.17 -23.58 -8.11
CA ALA A 515 -11.74 -23.97 -6.78
C ALA A 515 -12.40 -25.30 -6.38
N VAL A 516 -11.60 -26.21 -5.82
CA VAL A 516 -12.04 -27.53 -5.37
C VAL A 516 -11.78 -27.68 -3.87
N PRO A 517 -12.75 -28.18 -3.08
CA PRO A 517 -12.52 -28.51 -1.67
C PRO A 517 -11.49 -29.62 -1.53
N VAL A 518 -10.40 -29.36 -0.79
CA VAL A 518 -9.38 -30.36 -0.41
C VAL A 518 -9.67 -30.90 0.99
N LYS A 519 -10.03 -30.01 1.93
CA LYS A 519 -10.47 -30.35 3.28
C LYS A 519 -11.76 -29.62 3.58
N ARG A 520 -12.77 -30.36 4.02
CA ARG A 520 -14.06 -29.82 4.47
C ARG A 520 -14.08 -29.71 5.99
N PRO A 521 -14.76 -28.69 6.54
CA PRO A 521 -14.90 -28.55 8.00
C PRO A 521 -15.76 -29.65 8.61
N ASP A 522 -16.75 -30.16 7.88
CA ASP A 522 -17.56 -31.32 8.27
C ASP A 522 -18.19 -32.01 7.05
N PRO A 523 -18.81 -33.20 7.23
CA PRO A 523 -19.43 -33.95 6.13
C PRO A 523 -20.61 -33.26 5.44
N SER A 524 -21.27 -32.27 6.05
CA SER A 524 -22.44 -31.58 5.48
C SER A 524 -22.07 -30.59 4.37
N HIS A 525 -20.80 -30.16 4.32
CA HIS A 525 -20.32 -29.22 3.32
C HIS A 525 -20.11 -29.89 1.95
N SER A 526 -20.44 -29.16 0.87
CA SER A 526 -20.35 -29.67 -0.51
C SER A 526 -18.92 -30.07 -0.91
N ARG A 527 -18.79 -31.14 -1.72
CA ARG A 527 -17.55 -31.53 -2.40
C ARG A 527 -17.42 -30.94 -3.81
N LYS A 528 -18.46 -30.27 -4.30
CA LYS A 528 -18.51 -29.76 -5.68
C LYS A 528 -17.49 -28.64 -5.85
N ALA A 529 -16.81 -28.66 -7.00
CA ALA A 529 -15.99 -27.55 -7.45
C ALA A 529 -16.86 -26.28 -7.62
N ARG A 530 -16.25 -25.12 -7.43
CA ARG A 530 -16.87 -23.83 -7.67
C ARG A 530 -16.12 -23.11 -8.77
N PHE A 531 -16.89 -22.53 -9.68
CA PHE A 531 -16.38 -21.68 -10.74
C PHE A 531 -16.58 -20.22 -10.35
N PHE A 532 -15.55 -19.39 -10.54
CA PHE A 532 -15.64 -17.96 -10.38
C PHE A 532 -15.30 -17.26 -11.68
N PHE A 533 -16.02 -16.19 -11.99
CA PHE A 533 -15.67 -15.25 -13.06
C PHE A 533 -15.76 -13.82 -12.55
N GLY A 534 -15.00 -12.94 -13.18
CA GLY A 534 -15.05 -11.51 -12.92
C GLY A 534 -14.66 -10.72 -14.16
N VAL A 535 -15.43 -9.68 -14.47
CA VAL A 535 -15.17 -8.73 -15.55
C VAL A 535 -15.18 -7.33 -14.97
N GLY A 536 -14.08 -6.61 -15.11
CA GLY A 536 -13.90 -5.24 -14.62
C GLY A 536 -13.58 -4.28 -15.75
N ARG A 537 -14.10 -3.06 -15.66
CA ARG A 537 -13.76 -1.94 -16.55
C ARG A 537 -13.52 -0.66 -15.76
N ALA A 538 -12.38 -0.01 -16.00
CA ALA A 538 -12.15 1.38 -15.63
C ALA A 538 -12.47 2.30 -16.81
N PHE A 539 -13.08 3.45 -16.52
CA PHE A 539 -13.37 4.49 -17.50
C PHE A 539 -12.34 5.61 -17.47
#